data_AF-A0A2E0MEZ3-F1
#
_entry.id   AF-A0A2E0MEZ3-F1
#
_cell.length_a   1.000
_cell.length_b   1.000
_cell.length_c   1.000
_cell.angle_alpha   90.00
_cell.angle_beta   90.00
_cell.angle_gamma   90.00
#
_symmetry.space_group_name_H-M   'P 1'
#
loop_
_entity.id
_entity.type
_entity.pdbx_description
1 polymer ?
#
loop_
_entity_poly.entity_id
_entity_poly.type
_entity_poly.pdbx_seq_one_letter_code
_entity_poly.pdbx_strand_id
1 'polypeptide(L)' 'MSFLFKIASMKIQNVTDSFLALNKIKNWLQAGDFNRDSYTEIESIIDAVEDYMGIPLPAKHFIESKFRNN' A
#
# COMPACT_ATOMS: atom_id res chain seq x y z
N MET A 1 2.30 -12.11 26.54
CA MET A 1 3.18 -11.25 25.72
C MET A 1 2.96 -11.60 24.25
N SER A 2 2.00 -10.95 23.59
CA SER A 2 1.83 -11.06 22.14
C SER A 2 2.63 -9.95 21.49
N PHE A 3 3.63 -10.34 20.70
CA PHE A 3 4.40 -9.45 19.84
C PHE A 3 3.47 -8.88 18.76
N LEU A 4 2.81 -7.75 19.07
CA LEU A 4 2.29 -6.86 18.04
C LEU A 4 3.51 -6.13 17.46
N PHE A 5 4.19 -6.75 16.50
CA PHE A 5 4.97 -6.01 15.52
C PHE A 5 3.97 -5.16 14.77
N LYS A 6 3.68 -3.98 15.34
CA LYS A 6 2.98 -2.90 14.67
C LYS A 6 3.95 -2.44 13.59
N ILE A 7 3.88 -3.10 12.44
CA ILE A 7 4.47 -2.63 11.19
C ILE A 7 4.09 -1.15 11.14
N ALA A 8 5.07 -0.27 11.02
CA ALA A 8 4.84 1.17 11.07
C ALA A 8 3.86 1.52 9.95
N SER A 9 2.56 1.56 10.26
CA SER A 9 1.53 2.04 9.34
C SER A 9 1.89 3.47 9.04
N MET A 10 2.24 3.72 7.79
CA MET A 10 2.39 5.09 7.32
C MET A 10 1.09 5.80 7.65
N LYS A 11 1.14 6.88 8.41
CA LYS A 11 -0.04 7.69 8.68
C LYS A 11 0.03 8.92 7.80
N ILE A 12 -0.87 8.99 6.83
CA ILE A 12 -1.04 10.19 6.00
C ILE A 12 -1.68 11.25 6.87
N GLN A 13 -0.95 12.34 7.13
CA GLN A 13 -1.43 13.46 7.93
C GLN A 13 -1.85 14.63 7.04
N ASN A 14 -1.21 14.77 5.87
CA ASN A 14 -1.42 15.86 4.95
C ASN A 14 -1.70 15.41 3.52
N VAL A 15 -2.31 16.30 2.74
CA VAL A 15 -2.58 16.11 1.30
C VAL A 15 -1.30 15.77 0.52
N THR A 16 -0.15 16.38 0.88
CA THR A 16 1.15 16.08 0.26
C THR A 16 1.59 14.63 0.49
N ASP A 17 1.37 14.09 1.69
CA ASP A 17 1.72 12.69 2.00
C ASP A 17 0.83 11.73 1.20
N SER A 18 -0.45 12.07 1.04
CA SER A 18 -1.39 11.33 0.18
C SER A 18 -0.93 11.32 -1.28
N PHE A 19 -0.53 12.47 -1.82
CA PHE A 19 -0.01 12.56 -3.19
C PHE A 19 1.27 11.76 -3.38
N LEU A 20 2.19 11.79 -2.41
CA LEU A 20 3.42 11.00 -2.46
C LEU A 20 3.12 9.50 -2.41
N ALA A 21 2.20 9.08 -1.54
CA ALA A 21 1.75 7.69 -1.43
C ALA A 21 1.10 7.21 -2.75
N LEU A 22 0.19 7.98 -3.33
CA LEU A 22 -0.43 7.68 -4.62
C LEU A 22 0.60 7.60 -5.75
N ASN A 23 1.60 8.48 -5.75
CA ASN A 23 2.66 8.45 -6.76
C ASN A 23 3.55 7.21 -6.60
N LYS A 24 3.85 6.78 -5.36
CA LYS A 24 4.53 5.50 -5.10
C LYS A 24 3.73 4.31 -5.61
N ILE A 25 2.43 4.25 -5.28
CA ILE A 25 1.52 3.20 -5.76
C ILE A 25 1.52 3.14 -7.28
N LYS A 26 1.39 4.30 -7.95
CA LYS A 26 1.46 4.38 -9.41
C LYS A 26 2.78 3.85 -9.95
N ASN A 27 3.91 4.25 -9.37
CA ASN A 27 5.23 3.78 -9.83
C ASN A 27 5.38 2.26 -9.69
N TRP A 28 4.91 1.67 -8.58
CA TRP A 28 4.91 0.21 -8.42
C TRP A 28 4.03 -0.48 -9.45
N LEU A 29 2.83 0.05 -9.70
CA LEU A 29 1.93 -0.47 -10.72
C LEU A 29 2.54 -0.39 -12.13
N GLN A 30 3.27 0.67 -12.44
CA GLN A 30 3.95 0.86 -13.73
C GLN A 30 5.20 -0.01 -13.88
N ALA A 31 6.00 -0.15 -12.81
CA ALA A 31 7.19 -0.99 -12.82
C ALA A 31 6.84 -2.48 -12.86
N GLY A 32 5.67 -2.87 -12.33
CA GLY A 32 5.28 -4.26 -12.20
C GLY A 32 6.11 -5.04 -11.18
N ASP A 33 6.91 -4.34 -10.37
CA ASP A 33 7.84 -4.91 -9.40
C ASP A 33 7.12 -5.12 -8.06
N PHE A 34 6.27 -6.15 -8.03
CA PHE A 34 5.57 -6.58 -6.82
C PHE A 34 6.33 -7.75 -6.21
N ASN A 35 7.42 -7.47 -5.50
CA ASN A 35 8.10 -8.50 -4.71
C ASN A 35 7.37 -8.72 -3.38
N ARG A 36 7.46 -9.95 -2.84
CA ARG A 36 6.80 -10.31 -1.57
C ARG A 36 7.30 -9.46 -0.40
N ASP A 37 8.58 -9.08 -0.42
CA ASP A 37 9.18 -8.21 0.57
C ASP A 37 8.65 -6.77 0.46
N SER A 38 8.46 -6.28 -0.77
CA SER A 38 7.88 -4.96 -1.04
C SER A 38 6.37 -4.92 -0.81
N TYR A 39 5.68 -6.06 -0.91
CA TYR A 39 4.22 -6.12 -0.75
C TYR A 39 3.75 -5.59 0.60
N THR A 40 4.48 -5.88 1.68
CA THR A 40 4.16 -5.38 3.03
C THR A 40 4.20 -3.84 3.08
N GLU A 41 5.15 -3.21 2.39
CA GLU A 41 5.23 -1.75 2.28
C GLU A 41 4.09 -1.22 1.41
N ILE A 42 3.83 -1.86 0.27
CA ILE A 42 2.77 -1.49 -0.66
C ILE A 42 1.40 -1.53 0.04
N GLU A 43 1.10 -2.61 0.75
CA GLU A 43 -0.12 -2.78 1.52
C GLU A 43 -0.25 -1.71 2.60
N SER A 44 0.80 -1.45 3.38
CA SER A 44 0.81 -0.42 4.42
C SER A 44 0.50 0.98 3.85
N ILE A 45 1.05 1.31 2.66
CA ILE A 45 0.77 2.59 2.00
C ILE A 45 -0.65 2.63 1.45
N ILE A 46 -1.15 1.54 0.85
CA ILE A 46 -2.52 1.51 0.34
C ILE A 46 -3.51 1.66 1.49
N ASP A 47 -3.37 0.89 2.57
CA ASP A 47 -4.23 0.97 3.75
C ASP A 47 -4.22 2.39 4.35
N ALA A 48 -3.07 3.06 4.37
CA ALA A 48 -2.95 4.45 4.81
C ALA A 48 -3.76 5.42 3.94
N VAL A 49 -3.73 5.24 2.62
CA VAL A 49 -4.49 6.08 1.69
C VAL A 49 -5.99 5.77 1.80
N GLU A 50 -6.36 4.51 1.97
CA GLU A 50 -7.76 4.10 2.17
C GLU A 50 -8.33 4.70 3.46
N ASP A 51 -7.59 4.66 4.57
CA ASP A 51 -7.99 5.26 5.84
C ASP A 51 -8.14 6.79 5.74
N TYR A 52 -7.22 7.44 5.04
CA TYR A 52 -7.27 8.89 4.81
C TYR A 52 -8.42 9.33 3.90
N MET A 53 -8.65 8.60 2.80
CA MET A 53 -9.67 8.94 1.80
C MET A 53 -11.06 8.41 2.18
N GLY A 54 -11.14 7.44 3.10
CA GLY A 54 -12.37 6.76 3.49
C GLY A 54 -12.96 5.87 2.40
N ILE A 55 -12.18 5.52 1.38
CA ILE A 55 -12.61 4.68 0.24
C ILE A 55 -11.57 3.61 -0.08
N PRO A 56 -12.00 2.39 -0.44
CA PRO A 56 -11.08 1.33 -0.85
C PRO A 56 -10.48 1.62 -2.23
N LEU A 57 -9.18 1.36 -2.38
CA LEU A 57 -8.44 1.52 -3.62
C LEU A 57 -8.39 0.19 -4.39
N PRO A 58 -8.75 0.18 -5.69
CA PRO A 58 -8.67 -1.04 -6.50
C PRO A 58 -7.23 -1.53 -6.68
N ALA A 59 -6.22 -0.72 -6.34
CA ALA A 59 -4.81 -1.08 -6.40
C ALA A 59 -4.47 -2.31 -5.54
N LYS A 60 -5.06 -2.44 -4.34
CA LYS A 60 -4.83 -3.59 -3.45
C LYS A 60 -5.25 -4.90 -4.12
N HIS A 61 -6.50 -4.94 -4.56
CA HIS A 61 -7.08 -6.10 -5.25
C HIS A 61 -6.34 -6.43 -6.55
N PHE A 62 -5.90 -5.42 -7.30
CA PHE A 62 -5.10 -5.63 -8.51
C PHE A 62 -3.77 -6.31 -8.19
N ILE A 63 -3.04 -5.81 -7.20
CA ILE A 63 -1.73 -6.34 -6.81
C ILE A 63 -1.87 -7.77 -6.26
N GLU A 64 -2.84 -8.01 -5.36
CA GLU A 64 -3.15 -9.35 -4.84
C GLU A 64 -3.48 -10.36 -5.95
N SER A 65 -4.24 -9.94 -6.97
CA SER A 65 -4.57 -10.79 -8.11
C SER A 65 -3.34 -11.25 -8.90
N LYS A 66 -2.25 -10.46 -8.90
CA LYS A 66 -1.00 -10.79 -9.57
C LYS A 66 -0.21 -11.85 -8.79
N PHE A 67 -0.28 -11.84 -7.46
CA PHE A 67 0.34 -12.86 -6.62
C PHE A 67 -0.41 -14.19 -6.64
N ARG A 68 -1.73 -14.16 -6.78
CA ARG A 68 -2.56 -15.38 -6.79
C ARG A 68 -2.42 -16.22 -8.08
N ASN A 69 -1.92 -15.63 -9.16
CA ASN A 69 -1.77 -16.27 -10.46
C ASN A 69 -0.37 -16.87 -10.72
N ASN A 70 0.51 -16.91 -9.71
CA ASN A 70 1.83 -17.57 -9.76
C ASN A 70 1.82 -18.89 -8.97
#